data_AF-A0A6J7BI28-F1
#
_entry.id   AF-A0A6J7BI28-F1
#
_cell.length_a   1.000
_cell.length_b   1.000
_cell.length_c   1.000
_cell.angle_alpha   90.00
_cell.angle_beta   90.00
_cell.angle_gamma   90.00
#
_symmetry.space_group_name_H-M   'P 1'
#
loop_
_entity.id
_entity.type
_entity.pdbx_description
1 polymer ?
#
loop_
_entity_poly.entity_id
_entity_poly.type
_entity_poly.pdbx_seq_one_letter_code
_entity_poly.pdbx_strand_id
1 'polypeptide(L)' 'MPQIRDMRRMGSAAVDLCNVATGLVDGYFETGLCEWDLAAGELIAREAGAIVQTKSWHGLDLTVAAGAHLFSQLSRAIPQ' A
#
# COMPACT_ATOMS: atom_id res chain seq x y z
N MET A 1 -7.47 19.48 10.61
CA MET A 1 -7.86 18.85 9.33
C MET A 1 -7.52 17.37 9.43
N PRO A 2 -8.35 16.44 8.92
CA PRO A 2 -8.01 15.01 8.95
C PRO A 2 -6.72 14.76 8.16
N GLN A 3 -5.84 13.88 8.67
CA GLN A 3 -4.54 13.58 8.04
C GLN A 3 -4.68 12.84 6.70
N ILE A 4 -5.78 12.09 6.53
CA ILE A 4 -6.18 11.44 5.30
C ILE A 4 -7.50 12.06 4.85
N ARG A 5 -7.63 12.38 3.56
CA ARG A 5 -8.88 12.95 3.02
C ARG A 5 -10.00 11.91 3.00
N ASP A 6 -9.71 10.71 2.51
CA ASP A 6 -10.69 9.64 2.31
C ASP A 6 -9.98 8.28 2.09
N MET A 7 -10.72 7.17 2.19
CA MET A 7 -10.23 5.81 1.95
C MET A 7 -11.05 5.11 0.85
N ARG A 8 -10.41 4.14 0.17
CA ARG A 8 -11.04 3.31 -0.87
C ARG A 8 -10.83 1.84 -0.53
N ARG A 9 -11.81 1.00 -0.86
CA ARG A 9 -11.75 -0.47 -0.70
C ARG A 9 -12.33 -1.10 -1.95
N MET A 10 -11.48 -1.41 -2.92
CA MET A 10 -11.89 -1.87 -4.26
C MET A 10 -12.03 -3.40 -4.34
N GLY A 11 -11.53 -4.13 -3.33
CA GLY A 11 -11.68 -5.59 -3.23
C GLY A 11 -10.66 -6.40 -4.04
N SER A 12 -9.58 -5.77 -4.51
CA SER A 12 -8.49 -6.44 -5.21
C SER A 12 -7.16 -5.75 -4.91
N ALA A 13 -6.33 -6.40 -4.08
CA ALA A 13 -5.00 -5.91 -3.70
C ALA A 13 -4.11 -5.59 -4.91
N ALA A 14 -4.09 -6.48 -5.92
CA ALA A 14 -3.32 -6.29 -7.13
C ALA A 14 -3.75 -5.03 -7.91
N VAL A 15 -5.05 -4.79 -8.02
CA VAL A 15 -5.58 -3.57 -8.66
C VAL A 15 -5.28 -2.33 -7.81
N ASP A 16 -5.39 -2.43 -6.48
CA ASP A 16 -5.11 -1.31 -5.59
C ASP A 16 -3.62 -0.89 -5.63
N LEU A 17 -2.70 -1.84 -5.76
CA LEU A 17 -1.28 -1.54 -6.01
C LEU A 17 -1.05 -0.89 -7.38
N CYS A 18 -1.78 -1.31 -8.42
CA CYS A 18 -1.75 -0.63 -9.72
C CYS A 18 -2.35 0.79 -9.64
N ASN A 19 -3.33 1.01 -8.77
CA ASN A 19 -3.89 2.34 -8.52
C ASN A 19 -2.89 3.26 -7.82
N VAL A 20 -2.03 2.73 -6.94
CA VAL A 20 -0.87 3.47 -6.41
C VAL A 20 0.09 3.81 -7.55
N ALA A 21 0.40 2.85 -8.42
CA ALA A 21 1.33 3.04 -9.54
C ALA A 21 0.87 4.14 -10.53
N THR A 22 -0.43 4.23 -10.78
CA THR A 22 -1.02 5.25 -11.67
C THR A 22 -1.26 6.60 -10.97
N GLY A 23 -1.08 6.67 -9.66
CA GLY A 23 -1.41 7.85 -8.85
C GLY A 23 -2.91 8.09 -8.66
N LEU A 24 -3.76 7.09 -8.95
CA LEU A 24 -5.20 7.17 -8.68
C LEU A 24 -5.49 7.22 -7.17
N VAL A 25 -4.68 6.52 -6.37
CA VAL A 25 -4.66 6.63 -4.91
C VAL A 25 -3.26 6.93 -4.43
N ASP A 26 -3.14 7.69 -3.33
CA ASP A 26 -1.83 8.12 -2.82
C ASP A 26 -1.07 7.00 -2.07
N GLY A 27 -1.80 5.99 -1.58
CA GLY A 27 -1.22 4.86 -0.87
C GLY A 27 -2.21 3.72 -0.62
N TYR A 28 -1.64 2.59 -0.20
CA TYR A 28 -2.31 1.32 0.04
C TYR A 28 -1.73 0.67 1.30
N PHE A 29 -2.59 0.01 2.07
CA PHE A 29 -2.14 -0.87 3.14
C PHE A 29 -3.14 -2.00 3.37
N GLU A 30 -2.65 -3.22 3.58
CA GLU A 30 -3.49 -4.40 3.84
C GLU A 30 -2.71 -5.48 4.58
N THR A 31 -3.39 -6.25 5.42
CA THR A 31 -2.81 -7.37 6.17
C THR A 31 -3.20 -8.71 5.57
N GLY A 32 -2.29 -9.69 5.66
CA GLY A 32 -2.61 -11.09 5.33
C GLY A 32 -2.80 -11.37 3.84
N LEU A 33 -2.13 -10.61 2.97
CA LEU A 33 -2.07 -10.92 1.55
C LEU A 33 -1.34 -12.23 1.32
N CYS A 34 -1.85 -13.05 0.41
CA CYS A 34 -1.06 -14.15 -0.14
C CYS A 34 -0.07 -13.62 -1.17
N GLU A 35 1.00 -14.35 -1.43
CA GLU A 35 2.09 -13.89 -2.31
C GLU A 35 1.58 -13.64 -3.74
N TRP A 36 0.61 -14.41 -4.22
CA TRP A 36 0.00 -14.22 -5.54
C TRP A 36 -0.85 -12.96 -5.66
N ASP A 37 -1.39 -12.44 -4.56
CA ASP A 37 -2.16 -11.18 -4.56
C ASP A 37 -1.23 -9.96 -4.63
N LEU A 38 0.00 -10.11 -4.14
CA LEU A 38 1.00 -9.04 -4.04
C LEU A 38 1.95 -8.98 -5.25
N ALA A 39 2.48 -10.13 -5.69
CA ALA A 39 3.69 -10.20 -6.53
C ALA A 39 3.64 -9.33 -7.79
N ALA A 40 2.54 -9.38 -8.56
CA ALA A 40 2.42 -8.61 -9.78
C ALA A 40 2.24 -7.10 -9.51
N GLY A 41 1.36 -6.76 -8.56
CA GLY A 41 1.07 -5.37 -8.20
C GLY A 41 2.27 -4.66 -7.57
N GLU A 42 3.04 -5.38 -6.75
CA GLU A 42 4.26 -4.86 -6.13
C GLU A 42 5.27 -4.44 -7.19
N LEU A 43 5.55 -5.30 -8.18
CA LEU A 43 6.50 -4.98 -9.24
C LEU A 43 6.07 -3.72 -10.01
N ILE A 44 4.80 -3.65 -10.42
CA ILE A 44 4.25 -2.51 -11.14
C ILE A 44 4.37 -1.22 -10.31
N ALA A 45 4.00 -1.27 -9.03
CA ALA A 45 4.08 -0.12 -8.15
C ALA A 45 5.53 0.36 -7.95
N ARG A 46 6.47 -0.57 -7.75
CA ARG A 46 7.90 -0.26 -7.60
C ARG A 46 8.48 0.39 -8.85
N GLU A 47 8.17 -0.11 -10.04
CA GLU A 47 8.62 0.46 -11.32
C GLU A 47 8.04 1.86 -11.58
N ALA A 48 6.85 2.16 -11.04
CA ALA A 48 6.27 3.50 -11.05
C ALA A 48 6.87 4.45 -9.99
N GLY A 49 7.84 3.98 -9.19
CA GLY A 49 8.52 4.77 -8.16
C GLY A 49 7.85 4.75 -6.78
N ALA A 50 6.88 3.86 -6.56
CA ALA A 50 6.32 3.65 -5.23
C ALA A 50 7.30 2.83 -4.35
N ILE A 51 7.27 3.11 -3.05
CA ILE A 51 7.91 2.25 -2.06
C ILE A 51 6.84 1.26 -1.59
N VAL A 52 7.16 -0.03 -1.70
CA VAL A 52 6.35 -1.13 -1.16
C VAL A 52 7.15 -1.80 -0.05
N GLN A 53 6.53 -2.06 1.09
CA GLN A 53 7.17 -2.75 2.21
C GLN A 53 6.17 -3.64 2.94
N THR A 54 6.59 -4.86 3.22
CA THR A 54 5.88 -5.78 4.10
C THR A 54 6.56 -5.78 5.47
N LYS A 55 5.78 -5.69 6.55
CA LYS A 55 6.25 -5.75 7.94
C LYS A 55 5.28 -6.57 8.79
N SER A 56 5.77 -7.19 9.86
CA SER A 56 4.90 -7.89 10.81
C SER A 56 4.00 -6.89 11.53
N TRP A 57 2.73 -7.24 11.69
CA TRP A 57 1.70 -6.44 12.35
C TRP A 57 0.65 -7.38 12.99
N HIS A 58 0.60 -7.41 14.32
CA HIS A 58 -0.29 -8.29 15.10
C HIS A 58 -0.35 -9.76 14.63
N GLY A 59 0.80 -10.35 14.27
CA GLY A 59 0.90 -11.75 13.84
C GLY A 59 0.50 -12.00 12.37
N LEU A 60 0.23 -10.94 11.61
CA LEU A 60 0.04 -10.97 10.16
C LEU A 60 1.11 -10.14 9.46
N ASP A 61 1.25 -10.34 8.16
CA ASP A 61 2.07 -9.48 7.31
C ASP A 61 1.25 -8.30 6.82
N LEU A 62 1.66 -7.09 7.20
CA LEU A 62 1.11 -5.83 6.72
C LEU A 62 1.94 -5.34 5.55
N THR A 63 1.33 -5.28 4.37
CA THR A 63 1.88 -4.61 3.20
C THR A 63 1.48 -3.15 3.22
N VAL A 64 2.43 -2.24 2.97
CA VAL A 64 2.19 -0.80 2.78
C VAL A 64 2.85 -0.39 1.47
N ALA A 65 2.12 0.36 0.63
CA ALA A 65 2.64 0.94 -0.60
C ALA A 65 2.24 2.41 -0.71
N ALA A 66 3.16 3.28 -1.13
CA ALA A 66 2.85 4.68 -1.44
C ALA A 66 3.98 5.31 -2.26
N GLY A 67 3.71 6.46 -2.88
CA GLY A 67 4.76 7.29 -3.46
C GLY A 67 5.84 7.67 -2.43
N ALA A 68 7.10 7.80 -2.87
CA ALA A 68 8.25 8.02 -1.97
C ALA A 68 8.08 9.22 -1.01
N HIS A 69 7.39 10.28 -1.45
CA HIS A 69 7.14 11.47 -0.65
C HIS A 69 6.16 11.25 0.52
N LEU A 70 5.25 10.27 0.40
CA LEU A 70 4.20 9.99 1.38
C LEU A 70 4.48 8.75 2.24
N PHE A 71 5.26 7.79 1.73
CA PHE A 71 5.45 6.49 2.35
C PHE A 71 5.82 6.54 3.84
N SER A 72 6.76 7.42 4.21
CA SER A 72 7.19 7.55 5.61
C SER A 72 6.08 8.08 6.54
N GLN A 73 5.21 8.95 6.04
CA GLN A 73 4.08 9.49 6.80
C GLN A 73 2.99 8.43 6.93
N LEU A 74 2.63 7.76 5.83
CA LEU A 74 1.62 6.70 5.83
C LEU A 74 2.01 5.54 6.76
N SER A 75 3.26 5.05 6.67
CA SER A 75 3.72 3.92 7.48
C SER A 75 3.75 4.22 8.99
N ARG A 76 3.90 5.50 9.38
CA ARG A 76 3.81 5.97 10.78
C ARG A 76 2.39 6.19 11.25
N ALA A 77 1.48 6.56 10.35
CA ALA A 77 0.08 6.79 10.67
C ALA A 77 -0.67 5.49 10.99
N ILE A 78 -0.18 4.35 10.50
CA ILE A 78 -0.71 3.02 10.85
C ILE A 78 -0.24 2.67 12.27
N PRO A 79 -1.15 2.56 13.25
CA PRO A 79 -0.81 2.22 14.63
C PRO A 79 -0.22 0.81 14.71
N GLN A 80 0.67 0.61 15.69
CA GLN A 80 1.36 -0.67 15.96
C GLN A 80 0.48 -1.66 16.70
#